data_AF-A0AAD0YRV9-F1
#
_entry.id   AF-A0AAD0YRV9-F1
#
_cell.length_a   1.000
_cell.length_b   1.000
_cell.length_c   1.000
_cell.angle_alpha   90.00
_cell.angle_beta   90.00
_cell.angle_gamma   90.00
#
_symmetry.space_group_name_H-M   'P 1'
#
loop_
_entity.id
_entity.type
_entity.pdbx_description
1 polymer ?
#
loop_
_entity_poly.entity_id
_entity_poly.type
_entity_poly.pdbx_seq_one_letter_code
_entity_poly.pdbx_strand_id
1 'polypeptide(L)'
;MTRKIFKYRLVYYLAVITSLIFFIISSLSLLEIFNNFSILKTLIIVFSLVVNAFAFINLIEKYDKAVLFLNISLLISTGTIGYPLLLRFLNGYYVTGHLYFNFFALFIAILIIINVFKVKEFNGINEIENIGKHED
;
A
#
# COMPACT_ATOMS: atom_id res chain seq x y z
N MET A 1 7.46 13.58 -21.27
CA MET A 1 8.43 13.56 -20.15
C MET A 1 7.92 12.58 -19.10
N THR A 2 8.59 11.44 -18.90
CA THR A 2 8.21 10.45 -17.87
C THR A 2 8.61 10.98 -16.50
N ARG A 3 7.65 11.50 -15.73
CA ARG A 3 7.87 11.93 -14.34
C ARG A 3 8.17 10.69 -13.51
N LYS A 4 9.31 10.69 -12.81
CA LYS A 4 9.73 9.58 -11.95
C LYS A 4 9.22 9.85 -10.54
N ILE A 5 8.16 9.15 -10.13
CA ILE A 5 7.51 9.20 -8.79
C ILE A 5 8.49 9.11 -7.59
N PHE A 6 9.71 8.63 -7.81
CA PHE A 6 10.73 8.50 -6.78
C PHE A 6 12.12 8.81 -7.35
N LYS A 7 12.77 9.85 -6.82
CA LYS A 7 14.21 10.14 -7.07
C LYS A 7 15.13 9.08 -6.45
N TYR A 8 14.76 8.54 -5.29
CA TYR A 8 15.55 7.58 -4.54
C TYR A 8 15.26 6.14 -5.00
N ARG A 9 16.25 5.51 -5.64
CA ARG A 9 16.16 4.11 -6.11
C ARG A 9 15.76 3.14 -4.99
N LEU A 10 16.32 3.33 -3.78
CA LEU A 10 16.02 2.44 -2.65
C LEU A 10 14.53 2.47 -2.27
N VAL A 11 13.95 3.67 -2.14
CA VAL A 11 12.52 3.84 -1.81
C VAL A 11 11.62 3.30 -2.92
N TYR A 12 12.03 3.49 -4.18
CA TYR A 12 11.34 2.88 -5.32
C TYR A 12 11.32 1.35 -5.24
N TYR A 13 12.48 0.72 -5.04
CA TYR A 13 12.56 -0.74 -4.91
C TYR A 13 11.79 -1.24 -3.68
N LEU A 14 11.83 -0.50 -2.58
CA LEU A 14 11.04 -0.80 -1.39
C LEU A 14 9.53 -0.79 -1.71
N ALA A 15 9.04 0.21 -2.46
CA ALA A 15 7.65 0.28 -2.88
C ALA A 15 7.25 -0.86 -3.83
N VAL A 16 8.12 -1.21 -4.78
CA VAL A 16 7.91 -2.36 -5.69
C VAL A 16 7.81 -3.65 -4.89
N ILE A 17 8.74 -3.90 -3.97
CA ILE A 17 8.75 -5.10 -3.13
C ILE A 17 7.49 -5.16 -2.26
N THR A 18 7.12 -4.05 -1.64
CA THR A 18 5.91 -3.96 -0.80
C THR A 18 4.64 -4.27 -1.58
N SER A 19 4.51 -3.68 -2.77
CA SER A 19 3.37 -3.94 -3.66
C SER A 19 3.32 -5.39 -4.12
N LEU A 20 4.47 -5.99 -4.42
CA LEU A 20 4.56 -7.39 -4.79
C LEU A 20 4.11 -8.30 -3.65
N ILE A 21 4.51 -8.00 -2.41
CA ILE A 21 4.10 -8.82 -1.28
C ILE A 21 2.58 -8.72 -1.04
N PHE A 22 1.97 -7.52 -1.12
CA PHE A 22 0.52 -7.40 -1.03
C PHE A 22 -0.22 -8.18 -2.13
N PHE A 23 0.33 -8.19 -3.34
CA PHE A 23 -0.20 -8.96 -4.45
C PHE A 23 -0.15 -10.48 -4.17
N ILE A 24 0.97 -10.98 -3.66
CA ILE A 24 1.13 -12.39 -3.27
C ILE A 24 0.15 -12.75 -2.15
N ILE A 25 0.06 -11.94 -1.09
CA ILE A 25 -0.86 -12.18 0.04
C ILE A 25 -2.31 -12.25 -0.46
N SER A 26 -2.72 -11.31 -1.32
CA SER A 26 -4.08 -11.32 -1.89
C SER A 26 -4.34 -12.55 -2.75
N SER A 27 -3.33 -13.02 -3.49
CA SER A 27 -3.42 -14.22 -4.34
C SER A 27 -3.51 -15.50 -3.52
N LEU A 28 -2.78 -15.58 -2.40
CA LEU A 28 -2.86 -16.71 -1.48
C LEU A 28 -4.22 -16.75 -0.76
N SER A 29 -4.76 -15.59 -0.39
CA SER A 29 -6.10 -15.50 0.21
C SER A 29 -7.21 -16.03 -0.70
N LEU A 30 -7.04 -15.91 -2.03
CA LEU A 30 -7.94 -16.53 -3.02
C LEU A 30 -8.04 -18.05 -2.85
N LEU A 31 -6.93 -18.73 -2.50
CA LEU A 31 -6.90 -20.17 -2.29
C LEU A 31 -7.66 -20.57 -1.01
N GLU A 32 -7.63 -19.73 0.03
CA GLU A 32 -8.37 -19.97 1.28
C GLU A 32 -9.89 -19.80 1.14
N ILE A 33 -10.38 -19.15 0.08
CA ILE A 33 -11.83 -19.02 -0.19
C ILE A 33 -12.50 -20.39 -0.33
N PHE A 34 -11.79 -21.38 -0.88
CA PHE A 34 -12.35 -22.73 -1.07
C PHE A 34 -12.64 -23.46 0.25
N ASN A 35 -11.99 -23.07 1.35
CA ASN A 35 -12.23 -23.67 2.66
C ASN A 35 -13.51 -23.16 3.34
N ASN A 36 -13.91 -21.91 3.09
CA ASN A 36 -15.11 -21.33 3.70
C ASN A 36 -15.70 -20.22 2.83
N PHE A 37 -16.46 -20.65 1.81
CA PHE A 37 -16.98 -19.79 0.77
C PHE A 37 -17.96 -18.73 1.30
N SER A 38 -17.73 -17.48 0.92
CA SER A 38 -18.64 -16.37 1.18
C SER A 38 -18.51 -15.36 0.06
N ILE A 39 -19.64 -15.00 -0.56
CA ILE A 39 -19.71 -14.00 -1.65
C ILE A 39 -19.02 -12.69 -1.25
N LEU A 40 -19.22 -12.24 -0.02
CA LEU A 40 -18.64 -11.00 0.49
C LEU A 40 -17.11 -11.10 0.62
N LYS A 41 -16.59 -12.21 1.12
CA LYS A 41 -15.13 -12.45 1.19
C LYS A 41 -14.52 -12.52 -0.20
N THR A 42 -15.18 -13.22 -1.12
CA THR A 42 -14.73 -13.34 -2.51
C THR A 42 -14.62 -11.99 -3.19
N LEU A 43 -15.64 -11.13 -3.05
CA LEU A 43 -15.62 -9.77 -3.61
C LEU A 43 -14.46 -8.94 -3.05
N ILE A 44 -14.24 -9.00 -1.74
CA ILE A 44 -13.14 -8.26 -1.09
C ILE A 44 -11.77 -8.73 -1.60
N ILE A 45 -11.56 -10.05 -1.73
CA ILE A 45 -10.29 -10.61 -2.18
C ILE A 45 -10.04 -10.29 -3.66
N VAL A 46 -11.06 -10.43 -4.52
CA VAL A 46 -10.97 -10.07 -5.95
C VAL A 46 -10.66 -8.58 -6.09
N PHE A 47 -11.33 -7.72 -5.32
CA PHE A 47 -11.06 -6.29 -5.34
C PHE A 47 -9.64 -5.96 -4.86
N SER A 48 -9.18 -6.62 -3.79
CA SER A 48 -7.80 -6.50 -3.30
C SER A 48 -6.78 -6.88 -4.39
N LEU A 49 -7.02 -7.96 -5.12
CA LEU A 49 -6.15 -8.40 -6.22
C LEU A 49 -6.07 -7.36 -7.34
N VAL A 50 -7.23 -6.84 -7.77
CA VAL A 50 -7.28 -5.83 -8.83
C VAL A 50 -6.51 -4.57 -8.42
N VAL A 51 -6.75 -4.07 -7.20
CA VAL A 51 -6.05 -2.88 -6.68
C VAL A 51 -4.54 -3.13 -6.58
N ASN A 52 -4.12 -4.29 -6.08
CA ASN A 52 -2.71 -4.63 -5.95
C ASN A 52 -2.01 -4.81 -7.30
N ALA A 53 -2.69 -5.39 -8.29
CA ALA A 53 -2.18 -5.49 -9.66
C ALA A 53 -1.97 -4.09 -10.24
N PHE A 54 -2.95 -3.20 -10.08
CA PHE A 54 -2.80 -1.82 -10.53
C PHE A 54 -1.67 -1.09 -9.80
N ALA A 55 -1.52 -1.26 -8.48
CA ALA A 55 -0.42 -0.68 -7.73
C ALA A 55 0.94 -1.12 -8.31
N PHE A 56 1.09 -2.43 -8.55
CA PHE A 56 2.32 -3.02 -9.06
C PHE A 56 2.65 -2.56 -10.49
N ILE A 57 1.68 -2.62 -11.40
CA ILE A 57 1.85 -2.17 -12.80
C ILE A 57 2.21 -0.69 -12.84
N ASN A 58 1.47 0.16 -12.11
CA ASN A 58 1.76 1.59 -12.07
C ASN A 58 3.15 1.88 -11.47
N LEU A 59 3.63 1.08 -10.52
CA LEU A 59 4.98 1.19 -9.97
C LEU A 59 6.05 0.79 -10.98
N ILE A 60 5.89 -0.33 -11.68
CA ILE A 60 6.84 -0.80 -12.70
C ILE A 60 6.91 0.18 -13.88
N GLU A 61 5.76 0.62 -14.36
CA GLU A 61 5.65 1.56 -15.49
C GLU A 61 5.88 3.02 -15.06
N LYS A 62 6.11 3.26 -13.76
CA LYS A 62 6.44 4.56 -13.15
C LYS A 62 5.37 5.64 -13.42
N TYR A 63 4.10 5.26 -13.32
CA TYR A 63 2.98 6.20 -13.42
C TYR A 63 2.68 6.90 -12.10
N ASP A 64 2.42 8.21 -12.14
CA ASP A 64 2.12 9.06 -10.97
C ASP A 64 1.01 8.53 -10.04
N LYS A 65 0.11 7.68 -10.55
CA LYS A 65 -1.00 7.07 -9.81
C LYS A 65 -0.58 5.90 -8.92
N ALA A 66 0.65 5.38 -8.99
CA ALA A 66 1.03 4.16 -8.28
C ALA A 66 0.83 4.26 -6.76
N VAL A 67 1.18 5.40 -6.16
CA VAL A 67 1.02 5.63 -4.72
C VAL A 67 -0.44 5.72 -4.30
N LEU A 68 -1.34 6.15 -5.19
CA LEU A 68 -2.78 6.11 -4.91
C LEU A 68 -3.23 4.65 -4.73
N PHE A 69 -2.90 3.78 -5.69
CA PHE A 69 -3.25 2.37 -5.62
C PHE A 69 -2.59 1.65 -4.44
N LEU A 70 -1.35 2.01 -4.10
CA LEU A 70 -0.65 1.51 -2.93
C LEU A 70 -1.39 1.86 -1.61
N ASN A 71 -1.90 3.08 -1.49
CA ASN A 71 -2.69 3.50 -0.32
C ASN A 71 -4.08 2.86 -0.29
N ILE A 72 -4.74 2.67 -1.43
CA ILE A 72 -6.00 1.93 -1.51
C ILE A 72 -5.78 0.47 -1.06
N SER A 73 -4.67 -0.15 -1.50
CA SER A 73 -4.30 -1.49 -1.04
C SER A 73 -4.12 -1.54 0.48
N LEU A 74 -3.44 -0.55 1.07
CA LEU A 74 -3.29 -0.46 2.51
C LEU A 74 -4.64 -0.35 3.23
N LEU A 75 -5.57 0.47 2.70
CA LEU A 75 -6.91 0.62 3.27
C LEU A 75 -7.65 -0.72 3.28
N ILE A 76 -7.62 -1.45 2.17
CA ILE A 76 -8.21 -2.78 2.05
C ILE A 76 -7.56 -3.74 3.05
N SER A 77 -6.23 -3.77 3.11
CA SER A 77 -5.48 -4.63 4.05
C SER A 77 -5.78 -4.31 5.51
N THR A 78 -5.97 -3.03 5.85
CA THR A 78 -6.34 -2.60 7.20
C THR A 78 -7.75 -3.07 7.56
N GLY A 79 -8.70 -3.01 6.63
CA GLY A 79 -10.04 -3.54 6.83
C GLY A 79 -10.06 -5.07 6.98
N THR A 80 -9.27 -5.79 6.19
CA THR A 80 -9.29 -7.26 6.16
C THR A 80 -8.47 -7.91 7.26
N ILE A 81 -7.31 -7.34 7.60
CA ILE A 81 -6.37 -7.89 8.58
C ILE A 81 -6.39 -7.07 9.87
N GLY A 82 -6.34 -5.75 9.76
CA GLY A 82 -6.29 -4.84 10.91
C GLY A 82 -7.54 -4.90 11.80
N TYR A 83 -8.74 -4.89 11.22
CA TYR A 83 -9.98 -4.92 12.00
C TYR A 83 -10.16 -6.22 12.80
N PRO A 84 -9.97 -7.44 12.23
CA PRO A 84 -9.99 -8.67 13.02
C PRO A 84 -8.91 -8.72 14.10
N LEU A 85 -7.70 -8.20 13.83
CA LEU A 85 -6.64 -8.12 14.83
C LEU A 85 -7.03 -7.20 16.00
N LEU A 86 -7.65 -6.05 15.72
CA LEU A 86 -8.13 -5.13 16.74
C LEU A 86 -9.21 -5.77 17.62
N LEU A 87 -10.20 -6.45 17.02
CA LEU A 87 -11.23 -7.16 17.78
C LEU A 87 -10.65 -8.24 18.70
N ARG A 88 -9.67 -9.01 18.19
CA ARG A 88 -8.96 -10.00 19.01
C ARG A 88 -8.21 -9.35 20.16
N PHE A 89 -7.52 -8.24 19.92
CA PHE A 89 -6.82 -7.47 20.96
C PHE A 89 -7.77 -6.99 22.05
N LEU A 90 -8.91 -6.40 21.68
CA LEU A 90 -9.93 -5.94 22.63
C LEU A 90 -10.54 -7.08 23.45
N ASN A 91 -10.58 -8.30 22.91
CA ASN A 91 -10.99 -9.51 23.62
C ASN A 91 -9.88 -10.11 24.51
N GLY A 92 -8.80 -9.38 24.78
CA GLY A 92 -7.71 -9.81 25.67
C GLY A 92 -6.68 -10.73 25.00
N TYR A 93 -6.70 -10.86 23.67
CA TYR A 93 -5.74 -11.68 22.94
C TYR A 93 -4.37 -10.99 22.86
N TYR A 94 -3.29 -11.73 23.06
CA TYR A 94 -1.92 -11.19 22.96
C TYR A 94 -1.49 -11.05 21.49
N VAL A 95 -1.90 -9.93 20.87
CA VAL A 95 -1.74 -9.72 19.42
C VAL A 95 -0.29 -9.38 19.02
N THR A 96 0.49 -8.77 19.91
CA THR A 96 1.91 -8.41 19.65
C THR A 96 2.83 -9.63 19.51
N GLY A 97 2.43 -10.78 20.04
CA GLY A 97 3.15 -12.05 19.86
C GLY A 97 2.87 -12.74 18.52
N HIS A 98 1.88 -12.26 17.75
CA HIS A 98 1.47 -12.89 16.50
C HIS A 98 2.25 -12.36 15.29
N LEU A 99 2.76 -13.30 14.50
CA LEU A 99 3.48 -13.00 13.25
C LEU A 99 2.68 -12.09 12.31
N TYR A 100 1.37 -12.31 12.18
CA TYR A 100 0.50 -11.49 11.32
C TYR A 100 0.49 -10.01 11.72
N PHE A 101 0.49 -9.71 13.03
CA PHE A 101 0.53 -8.34 13.52
C PHE A 101 1.88 -7.68 13.21
N ASN A 102 2.98 -8.40 13.45
CA ASN A 102 4.32 -7.89 13.18
C ASN A 102 4.54 -7.60 11.68
N PHE A 103 4.09 -8.51 10.80
CA PHE A 103 4.11 -8.27 9.36
C PHE A 103 3.26 -7.07 8.97
N PHE A 104 2.03 -6.97 9.49
CA PHE A 104 1.13 -5.85 9.19
C PHE A 104 1.71 -4.51 9.65
N ALA A 105 2.29 -4.45 10.86
CA ALA A 105 2.96 -3.27 11.38
C ALA A 105 4.19 -2.87 10.55
N LEU A 106 5.00 -3.83 10.12
CA LEU A 106 6.13 -3.60 9.23
C LEU A 106 5.68 -3.03 7.89
N PHE A 107 4.59 -3.56 7.31
CA PHE A 107 4.02 -3.04 6.07
C PHE A 107 3.57 -1.59 6.20
N ILE A 108 2.87 -1.25 7.28
CA ILE A 108 2.47 0.13 7.56
C ILE A 108 3.70 1.05 7.63
N ALA A 109 4.74 0.65 8.35
CA ALA A 109 5.96 1.45 8.49
C ALA A 109 6.62 1.72 7.13
N ILE A 110 6.72 0.70 6.27
CA ILE A 110 7.28 0.84 4.93
C ILE A 110 6.44 1.81 4.08
N LEU A 111 5.11 1.73 4.16
CA LEU A 111 4.21 2.60 3.41
C LEU A 111 4.24 4.05 3.86
N ILE A 112 4.43 4.30 5.16
CA ILE A 112 4.65 5.65 5.69
C ILE A 112 5.92 6.23 5.06
N ILE A 113 7.02 5.47 5.03
CA ILE A 113 8.27 5.90 4.39
C ILE A 113 8.00 6.27 2.93
N ILE A 114 7.36 5.39 2.16
CA ILE A 114 7.08 5.61 0.73
C ILE A 114 6.25 6.89 0.53
N ASN A 115 5.21 7.12 1.34
CA ASN A 115 4.36 8.31 1.23
C ASN A 115 5.12 9.60 1.57
N VAL A 116 5.94 9.61 2.62
CA VAL A 116 6.73 10.79 3.00
C VAL A 116 7.67 11.22 1.87
N PHE A 117 8.29 10.26 1.18
CA PHE A 117 9.19 10.56 0.07
C PHE A 117 8.45 11.07 -1.18
N LYS A 118 7.21 10.64 -1.43
CA LYS A 118 6.37 11.22 -2.50
C LYS A 118 5.99 12.68 -2.20
N VAL A 119 5.59 12.99 -0.96
CA VAL A 119 5.16 14.35 -0.58
C VAL A 119 6.28 15.37 -0.77
N LYS A 120 7.53 14.99 -0.45
CA LYS A 120 8.71 15.85 -0.68
C LYS A 120 8.92 16.19 -2.16
N GLU A 121 8.55 15.30 -3.09
CA GLU A 121 8.66 15.58 -4.53
C GLU A 121 7.61 16.58 -4.99
N PHE A 122 6.36 16.47 -4.51
CA PHE A 122 5.32 17.46 -4.81
C PHE A 122 5.66 18.85 -4.27
N ASN A 123 6.19 18.94 -3.04
CA ASN A 123 6.57 20.23 -2.46
C ASN A 123 7.78 20.86 -3.16
N GLY A 124 8.78 20.08 -3.57
CA GLY A 124 9.94 20.59 -4.30
C GLY A 124 9.62 21.08 -5.71
N ILE A 125 8.56 20.57 -6.36
CA ILE A 125 8.08 21.09 -7.65
C ILE A 125 7.30 22.39 -7.44
N ASN A 126 6.47 22.48 -6.40
CA ASN A 126 5.74 23.71 -6.06
C ASN A 126 6.68 24.85 -5.64
N GLU A 127 7.81 24.55 -4.97
CA GLU A 127 8.81 25.56 -4.61
C GLU A 127 9.49 26.15 -5.85
N ILE A 128 9.78 25.35 -6.89
CA ILE A 128 10.41 25.86 -8.13
C ILE A 128 9.41 26.65 -8.97
N GLU A 129 8.13 26.29 -8.97
CA GLU A 129 7.08 26.97 -9.76
C GLU A 129 6.65 28.33 -9.16
N ASN A 130 7.03 28.61 -7.90
CA ASN A 130 6.81 29.88 -7.20
C ASN A 130 8.02 30.83 -7.21
N ILE A 131 9.20 30.41 -7.69
CA ILE A 131 10.35 31.30 -7.89
C ILE A 131 10.11 32.08 -9.20
N GLY A 132 9.38 33.19 -9.11
CA GLY A 132 9.12 34.09 -10.24
C GLY A 132 7.67 34.58 -10.41
N LYS A 133 6.74 34.24 -9.51
CA LYS A 133 5.33 34.70 -9.57
C LYS A 133 4.97 35.79 -8.54
N HIS A 134 5.97 36.50 -8.02
CA HIS A 134 5.79 37.60 -7.05
C HIS A 134 6.44 38.91 -7.52
N GLU A 135 6.47 39.14 -8.83
CA GLU A 135 6.73 40.46 -9.41
C GLU A 135 5.56 40.82 -10.34
N ASP A 136 4.50 41.38 -9.73
CA ASP A 136 3.59 42.37 -10.32
C ASP A 136 3.07 43.25 -9.17
#